data_AF-A0A847XV24-F1
#
_entry.id   AF-A0A847XV24-F1
#
_cell.length_a   1.000
_cell.length_b   1.000
_cell.length_c   1.000
_cell.angle_alpha   90.00
_cell.angle_beta   90.00
_cell.angle_gamma   90.00
#
_symmetry.space_group_name_H-M   'P 1'
#
loop_
_entity.id
_entity.type
_entity.pdbx_description
1 polymer ?
#
loop_
_entity_poly.entity_id
_entity_poly.type
_entity_poly.pdbx_seq_one_letter_code
_entity_poly.pdbx_strand_id
1 'polypeptide(L)'
;MNSVAGRVQVDFRSEEPLYLQIARQIEELVGNGTLQVGDQLPTVREMAAELSINFNTVARAYRLLDESRIISTQRGRGTYIWEKPTEETRHLLKEAALEDVLLEMIARVESRGYSFDEILETLQKIKREKRDKNQEIE
;
A
#
# COMPACT_ATOMS: atom_id res chain seq x y z
N MET A 1 8.66 -21.90 15.04
CA MET A 1 7.88 -20.65 15.16
C MET A 1 7.47 -20.27 13.75
N ASN A 2 6.18 -20.28 13.44
CA ASN A 2 5.68 -19.89 12.12
C ASN A 2 5.78 -18.37 11.98
N SER A 3 6.98 -17.86 11.70
CA SER A 3 7.22 -16.43 11.50
C SER A 3 6.34 -15.94 10.35
N VAL A 4 5.53 -14.91 10.60
CA VAL A 4 4.74 -14.22 9.57
C VAL A 4 5.63 -13.73 8.44
N ALA A 5 6.88 -13.36 8.73
CA ALA A 5 7.82 -12.84 7.75
C ALA A 5 8.34 -13.91 6.77
N GLY A 6 8.25 -15.21 7.07
CA GLY A 6 8.50 -16.26 6.08
C GLY A 6 7.43 -16.37 4.97
N ARG A 7 6.31 -15.65 5.12
CA ARG A 7 5.19 -15.64 4.17
C ARG A 7 5.05 -14.34 3.38
N VAL A 8 5.81 -13.31 3.76
CA VAL A 8 5.83 -12.03 3.07
C VAL A 8 7.09 -11.98 2.21
N GLN A 9 6.95 -11.55 0.95
CA GLN A 9 8.06 -11.36 0.03
C GLN A 9 7.97 -9.99 -0.62
N VAL A 10 9.08 -9.49 -1.14
CA VAL A 10 9.10 -8.22 -1.86
C VAL A 10 9.75 -8.40 -3.22
N ASP A 11 9.17 -7.78 -4.23
CA ASP A 11 9.72 -7.70 -5.57
C ASP A 11 10.21 -6.27 -5.86
N PHE A 12 11.53 -6.11 -5.92
CA PHE A 12 12.19 -4.84 -6.22
C PHE A 12 12.03 -4.40 -7.68
N ARG A 13 11.55 -5.28 -8.56
CA ARG A 13 11.30 -4.97 -9.98
C ARG A 13 9.85 -4.58 -10.24
N SER A 14 8.97 -4.76 -9.25
CA SER A 14 7.58 -4.33 -9.34
C SER A 14 7.49 -2.81 -9.37
N GLU A 15 6.52 -2.29 -10.12
CA GLU A 15 6.13 -0.88 -10.10
C GLU A 15 5.38 -0.53 -8.80
N GLU A 16 4.90 -1.53 -8.05
CA GLU A 16 4.26 -1.32 -6.74
C GLU A 16 5.32 -0.99 -5.67
N PRO A 17 5.19 0.13 -4.93
CA PRO A 17 6.08 0.44 -3.83
C PRO A 17 6.19 -0.68 -2.78
N LEU A 18 7.39 -0.97 -2.31
CA LEU A 18 7.66 -2.09 -1.39
C LEU A 18 6.79 -2.09 -0.12
N TYR A 19 6.46 -0.92 0.43
CA TYR A 19 5.62 -0.83 1.63
C TYR A 19 4.16 -1.26 1.35
N LEU A 20 3.64 -0.99 0.15
CA LEU A 20 2.32 -1.45 -0.29
C LEU A 20 2.31 -2.95 -0.54
N GLN A 21 3.37 -3.49 -1.15
CA GLN A 21 3.51 -4.94 -1.32
C GLN A 21 3.42 -5.68 0.02
N ILE A 22 4.06 -5.15 1.06
CA ILE A 22 4.01 -5.70 2.42
C ILE A 22 2.60 -5.56 3.02
N ALA A 23 2.00 -4.37 2.94
CA ALA A 23 0.67 -4.12 3.49
C ALA A 23 -0.40 -5.01 2.83
N ARG A 24 -0.39 -5.10 1.49
CA ARG A 24 -1.29 -5.95 0.72
C ARG A 24 -1.13 -7.43 1.07
N GLN A 25 0.10 -7.94 1.16
CA GLN A 25 0.31 -9.34 1.52
C GLN A 25 -0.15 -9.66 2.94
N ILE A 26 0.06 -8.76 3.90
CA ILE A 26 -0.47 -8.94 5.26
C ILE A 26 -2.00 -8.91 5.25
N GLU A 27 -2.63 -7.97 4.53
CA GLU A 27 -4.08 -7.92 4.33
C GLU A 27 -4.62 -9.25 3.75
N GLU A 28 -4.00 -9.76 2.69
CA GLU A 28 -4.39 -11.01 2.04
C GLU A 28 -4.24 -12.22 2.96
N LEU A 29 -3.13 -12.28 3.72
CA LEU A 29 -2.89 -13.34 4.70
C LEU A 29 -3.91 -13.33 5.85
N VAL A 30 -4.39 -12.15 6.27
CA VAL A 30 -5.49 -12.07 7.26
C VAL A 30 -6.83 -12.43 6.60
N GLY A 31 -7.07 -11.93 5.38
CA GLY A 31 -8.30 -12.16 4.63
C GLY A 31 -8.55 -13.63 4.29
N ASN A 32 -7.49 -14.38 3.99
CA ASN A 32 -7.57 -15.82 3.72
C ASN A 32 -7.46 -16.69 4.99
N GLY A 33 -7.32 -16.07 6.17
CA GLY A 33 -7.27 -16.76 7.46
C GLY A 33 -5.94 -17.42 7.83
N THR A 34 -4.88 -17.19 7.04
CA THR A 34 -3.51 -17.64 7.38
C THR A 34 -2.98 -16.92 8.62
N LEU A 35 -3.30 -15.64 8.76
CA LEU A 35 -3.11 -14.85 9.97
C LEU A 35 -4.47 -14.61 10.64
N GLN A 36 -4.52 -14.76 11.95
CA GLN A 36 -5.72 -14.60 12.75
C GLN A 36 -5.59 -13.40 13.69
N VAL A 37 -6.73 -12.83 14.07
CA VAL A 37 -6.78 -11.77 15.09
C VAL A 37 -6.08 -12.27 16.36
N GLY A 38 -5.16 -11.46 16.87
CA GLY A 38 -4.30 -11.78 18.01
C GLY A 38 -2.92 -12.33 17.63
N ASP A 39 -2.68 -12.72 16.37
CA ASP A 39 -1.35 -13.13 15.92
C ASP A 39 -0.36 -11.97 16.03
N GLN A 40 0.84 -12.26 16.52
CA GLN A 40 1.90 -11.27 16.65
C GLN A 40 2.69 -11.14 15.34
N LEU A 41 2.82 -9.91 14.86
CA LEU A 41 3.73 -9.59 13.77
C LEU A 41 5.16 -9.39 14.30
N PRO A 42 6.18 -9.68 13.48
CA PRO A 42 7.56 -9.29 13.78
C PRO A 42 7.64 -7.78 14.00
N THR A 43 8.61 -7.34 14.80
CA THR A 43 8.90 -5.92 14.91
C THR A 43 9.34 -5.35 13.56
N VAL A 44 9.22 -4.03 13.40
CA VAL A 44 9.66 -3.32 12.19
C VAL A 44 11.11 -3.68 11.81
N ARG A 45 11.99 -3.83 12.80
CA ARG A 45 13.41 -4.17 12.56
C ARG A 45 13.61 -5.62 12.18
N GLU A 46 12.88 -6.54 12.80
CA GLU A 46 12.94 -7.97 12.46
C GLU A 46 12.42 -8.20 11.04
N MET A 47 11.24 -7.68 10.71
CA MET A 47 10.66 -7.77 9.37
C MET A 47 11.58 -7.13 8.32
N ALA A 48 12.20 -5.99 8.62
CA ALA A 48 13.15 -5.34 7.70
C ALA A 48 14.42 -6.17 7.48
N ALA A 49 14.92 -6.82 8.53
CA ALA A 49 16.07 -7.72 8.43
C ALA A 49 15.73 -8.97 7.61
N GLU A 50 14.56 -9.58 7.85
CA GLU A 50 14.10 -10.77 7.11
C GLU A 50 13.89 -10.46 5.62
N LEU A 51 13.29 -9.32 5.29
CA LEU A 51 13.08 -8.88 3.91
C LEU A 51 14.32 -8.25 3.26
N SER A 52 15.38 -7.99 4.03
CA SER A 52 16.58 -7.26 3.59
C SER A 52 16.27 -5.89 2.97
N ILE A 53 15.39 -5.11 3.62
CA ILE A 53 14.99 -3.77 3.18
C ILE A 53 15.19 -2.69 4.26
N ASN A 54 14.98 -1.42 3.88
CA ASN A 54 15.02 -0.32 4.81
C ASN A 54 13.87 -0.44 5.85
N PHE A 55 14.19 -0.31 7.14
CA PHE A 55 13.19 -0.36 8.21
C PHE A 55 12.11 0.72 8.09
N ASN A 56 12.41 1.88 7.49
CA ASN A 56 11.42 2.92 7.23
C ASN A 56 10.32 2.44 6.26
N THR A 57 10.66 1.58 5.32
CA THR A 57 9.70 0.97 4.38
C THR A 57 8.72 0.08 5.13
N VAL A 58 9.21 -0.76 6.03
CA VAL A 58 8.36 -1.58 6.90
C VAL A 58 7.54 -0.73 7.86
N ALA A 59 8.15 0.31 8.45
CA ALA A 59 7.44 1.23 9.34
C ALA A 59 6.26 1.92 8.63
N ARG A 60 6.45 2.29 7.36
CA ARG A 60 5.39 2.85 6.51
C ARG A 60 4.29 1.83 6.24
N ALA A 61 4.63 0.58 5.92
CA ALA A 61 3.66 -0.49 5.74
C ALA A 61 2.83 -0.72 7.00
N TYR A 62 3.48 -0.79 8.18
CA TYR A 62 2.80 -1.00 9.45
C TYR A 62 1.90 0.16 9.82
N ARG A 63 2.31 1.41 9.54
CA ARG A 63 1.46 2.58 9.75
C ARG A 63 0.17 2.49 8.92
N LEU A 64 0.30 2.14 7.64
CA LEU A 64 -0.86 2.00 6.75
C LEU A 64 -1.81 0.88 7.22
N LEU A 65 -1.26 -0.23 7.69
CA LEU A 65 -2.03 -1.33 8.27
C LEU A 65 -2.72 -0.96 9.59
N ASP A 66 -2.12 -0.08 10.39
CA ASP A 66 -2.68 0.41 11.67
C ASP A 66 -3.81 1.42 11.40
N GLU A 67 -3.60 2.34 10.45
CA GLU A 67 -4.62 3.29 9.97
C GLU A 67 -5.85 2.57 9.38
N SER A 68 -5.62 1.44 8.70
CA SER A 68 -6.67 0.59 8.14
C SER A 68 -7.21 -0.47 9.13
N ARG A 69 -6.77 -0.41 10.39
CA ARG A 69 -7.18 -1.26 11.54
C ARG A 69 -6.85 -2.75 11.43
N ILE A 70 -6.13 -3.18 10.40
CA ILE A 70 -5.69 -4.58 10.27
C ILE A 70 -4.76 -4.95 11.42
N ILE A 71 -3.92 -4.01 11.87
CA ILE A 71 -3.00 -4.23 12.98
C ILE A 71 -3.20 -3.21 14.09
N SER A 72 -2.67 -3.52 15.27
CA SER A 72 -2.55 -2.58 16.36
C SER A 72 -1.18 -2.70 17.00
N THR A 73 -0.46 -1.58 17.10
CA THR A 73 0.82 -1.51 17.83
C THR A 73 0.58 -1.12 19.29
N GLN A 74 0.87 -2.05 20.19
CA GLN A 74 0.78 -1.85 21.63
C GLN A 74 2.16 -1.51 22.19
N ARG A 75 2.35 -0.28 22.69
CA ARG A 75 3.63 0.19 23.22
C ARG A 75 4.23 -0.80 24.24
N GLY A 76 5.44 -1.27 23.96
CA GLY A 76 6.18 -2.22 24.81
C GLY A 76 5.69 -3.67 24.78
N ARG A 77 4.60 -3.98 24.06
CA ARG A 77 4.07 -5.35 23.94
C ARG A 77 4.26 -5.94 22.55
N GLY A 78 4.25 -5.11 21.51
CA GLY A 78 4.46 -5.54 20.13
C GLY A 78 3.31 -5.12 19.23
N THR A 79 3.29 -5.68 18.03
CA THR A 79 2.30 -5.38 17.00
C THR A 79 1.50 -6.65 16.69
N TYR A 80 0.18 -6.54 16.64
CA TYR A 80 -0.72 -7.70 16.53
C TYR A 80 -1.77 -7.47 15.44
N ILE A 81 -2.23 -8.56 14.81
CA ILE A 81 -3.42 -8.51 13.97
C ILE A 81 -4.63 -8.17 14.85
N TRP A 82 -5.39 -7.16 14.43
CA TRP A 82 -6.45 -6.55 15.21
C TRP A 82 -7.83 -6.80 14.62
N GLU A 83 -8.03 -6.49 13.33
CA GLU A 83 -9.29 -6.71 12.62
C GLU A 83 -9.06 -7.50 11.32
N LYS A 84 -10.13 -8.16 10.86
CA LYS A 84 -10.14 -8.75 9.52
C LYS A 84 -10.36 -7.64 8.48
N PRO A 85 -9.78 -7.76 7.27
CA PRO A 85 -9.98 -6.77 6.22
C PRO A 85 -11.45 -6.63 5.87
N THR A 86 -11.91 -5.38 5.77
CA THR A 86 -13.23 -5.04 5.22
C THR A 86 -13.08 -4.41 3.84
N GLU A 87 -14.19 -4.12 3.17
CA GLU A 87 -14.15 -3.38 1.91
C GLU A 87 -13.59 -1.96 2.11
N GLU A 88 -13.85 -1.34 3.27
CA GLU A 88 -13.27 -0.05 3.66
C GLU A 88 -11.75 -0.15 3.82
N THR A 89 -11.24 -1.19 4.49
CA THR A 89 -9.79 -1.47 4.61
C THR A 89 -9.13 -1.54 3.23
N ARG A 90 -9.75 -2.28 2.30
CA ARG A 90 -9.24 -2.43 0.93
C ARG A 90 -9.29 -1.13 0.14
N HIS A 91 -10.30 -0.30 0.38
CA HIS A 91 -10.41 1.03 -0.21
C HIS A 91 -9.24 1.92 0.22
N LEU A 92 -8.92 1.96 1.52
CA LEU A 92 -7.81 2.75 2.05
C LEU A 92 -6.46 2.35 1.45
N LEU A 93 -6.19 1.04 1.32
CA LEU A 93 -4.97 0.55 0.67
C LEU A 93 -4.90 0.97 -0.80
N LYS A 94 -6.02 0.91 -1.52
CA LYS A 94 -6.10 1.36 -2.92
C LYS A 94 -5.90 2.87 -3.06
N GLU A 95 -6.47 3.67 -2.16
CA GLU A 95 -6.28 5.12 -2.15
C GLU A 95 -4.82 5.49 -1.91
N ALA A 96 -4.17 4.86 -0.92
CA ALA A 96 -2.75 5.09 -0.65
C ALA A 96 -1.86 4.71 -1.84
N ALA A 97 -2.19 3.62 -2.55
CA ALA A 97 -1.48 3.23 -3.77
C ALA A 97 -1.67 4.24 -4.91
N LEU A 98 -2.90 4.73 -5.09
CA LEU A 98 -3.19 5.74 -6.11
C LEU A 98 -2.45 7.05 -5.82
N GLU A 99 -2.48 7.51 -4.56
CA GLU A 99 -1.82 8.75 -4.15
C GLU A 99 -0.30 8.70 -4.41
N ASP A 100 0.36 7.60 -4.05
CA ASP A 100 1.80 7.44 -4.27
C ASP A 100 2.17 7.46 -5.76
N VAL A 101 1.41 6.76 -6.59
CA VAL A 101 1.62 6.75 -8.05
C VAL A 101 1.43 8.15 -8.62
N LEU A 102 0.40 8.88 -8.18
CA LEU A 102 0.15 10.23 -8.64
C LEU A 102 1.24 11.20 -8.19
N LEU A 103 1.71 11.11 -6.95
CA LEU A 103 2.81 11.95 -6.44
C LEU A 103 4.11 11.72 -7.23
N GLU A 104 4.45 10.47 -7.54
CA GLU A 104 5.61 10.16 -8.37
C GLU A 104 5.47 10.70 -9.80
N MET A 105 4.28 10.54 -10.40
CA MET A 105 3.98 11.08 -11.72
C MET A 105 4.06 12.61 -11.74
N ILE A 106 3.48 13.28 -10.76
CA ILE A 106 3.51 14.75 -10.63
C ILE A 106 4.95 15.22 -10.54
N ALA A 107 5.76 14.66 -9.64
CA ALA A 107 7.16 15.03 -9.48
C ALA A 107 7.96 14.86 -10.80
N ARG A 108 7.69 13.79 -11.54
CA ARG A 108 8.33 13.53 -12.84
C ARG A 108 7.92 14.55 -13.90
N VAL A 109 6.67 14.99 -13.90
CA VAL A 109 6.15 15.97 -14.87
C VAL A 109 6.59 17.39 -14.51
N GLU A 110 6.57 17.75 -13.22
CA GLU A 110 7.13 19.01 -12.72
C GLU A 110 8.62 19.17 -13.05
N SER A 111 9.41 18.10 -12.97
CA SER A 111 10.84 18.12 -13.37
C SER A 111 11.09 18.47 -14.85
N ARG A 112 10.04 18.39 -15.68
CA ARG A 112 10.07 18.77 -17.11
C ARG A 112 9.54 20.17 -17.37
N GLY A 113 9.17 20.91 -16.32
CA GLY A 113 8.73 22.30 -16.39
C GLY A 113 7.22 22.49 -16.52
N TYR A 114 6.43 21.43 -16.40
CA TYR A 114 4.97 21.54 -16.37
C TYR A 114 4.48 21.92 -14.98
N SER A 115 3.52 22.83 -14.93
CA SER A 115 2.82 23.23 -13.71
C SER A 115 1.73 22.23 -13.32
N PHE A 116 1.33 22.27 -12.05
CA PHE A 116 0.19 21.49 -11.55
C PHE A 116 -1.12 21.81 -12.30
N ASP A 117 -1.32 23.07 -12.69
CA ASP A 117 -2.49 23.50 -13.47
C ASP A 117 -2.52 22.84 -14.86
N GLU A 118 -1.39 22.81 -15.57
CA GLU A 118 -1.26 22.11 -16.86
C GLU A 118 -1.51 20.60 -16.74
N ILE A 119 -1.08 19.99 -15.63
CA ILE A 119 -1.36 18.58 -15.32
C ILE A 119 -2.87 18.37 -15.18
N LEU A 120 -3.55 19.21 -14.39
CA LEU A 120 -5.00 19.12 -14.18
C LEU A 120 -5.78 19.31 -15.48
N GLU A 121 -5.44 20.31 -16.29
CA GLU A 121 -6.06 20.54 -17.60
C GLU A 121 -5.90 19.33 -18.51
N THR A 122 -4.71 18.74 -18.56
CA THR A 122 -4.41 17.56 -19.36
C THR A 122 -5.22 16.34 -18.89
N LEU A 123 -5.30 16.10 -17.57
CA LEU A 123 -6.11 15.02 -17.00
C LEU A 123 -7.60 15.17 -17.31
N GLN A 124 -8.13 16.39 -17.23
CA GLN A 124 -9.52 16.68 -17.59
C GLN A 124 -9.79 16.42 -19.08
N LYS A 125 -8.85 16.79 -19.96
CA LYS A 125 -8.92 16.50 -21.39
C LYS A 125 -8.96 15.00 -21.68
N ILE A 126 -8.03 14.22 -21.10
CA ILE A 126 -7.98 12.75 -21.25
C ILE A 126 -9.28 12.11 -20.75
N LYS A 127 -9.83 12.57 -19.62
CA LYS A 127 -11.11 12.07 -19.08
C LYS A 127 -12.26 12.29 -20.06
N ARG A 128 -12.33 13.46 -20.70
CA ARG A 128 -13.35 13.78 -21.71
C ARG A 128 -13.23 12.84 -22.93
N GLU A 129 -12.04 12.69 -23.48
CA GLU A 129 -11.79 11.83 -24.65
C GLU A 129 -12.12 10.36 -24.39
N LYS A 130 -11.85 9.83 -23.19
CA LYS A 130 -12.25 8.47 -22.80
C LYS A 130 -13.78 8.30 -22.71
N ARG A 131 -14.50 9.32 -22.21
CA ARG A 131 -15.96 9.28 -22.12
C ARG A 131 -16.60 9.26 -23.50
N ASP A 132 -16.11 10.10 -24.40
CA ASP A 132 -16.68 10.24 -25.74
C ASP A 132 -16.44 8.96 -26.58
N LYS A 133 -15.27 8.31 -26.44
CA LYS A 133 -14.99 7.01 -27.06
C LYS A 133 -15.85 5.85 -26.52
N ASN A 134 -16.23 5.89 -25.26
CA ASN A 134 -17.12 4.85 -24.69
C ASN A 134 -18.58 5.01 -25.15
N GLN A 135 -18.98 6.21 -25.62
CA GLN A 135 -20.32 6.47 -26.15
C GLN A 135 -20.48 6.14 -27.64
N GLU A 136 -19.38 5.96 -28.38
CA GLU A 136 -19.41 5.54 -29.80
C GLU A 136 -19.48 4.01 -29.97
N ILE A 137 -19.35 3.25 -28.89
CA ILE A 137 -19.32 1.77 -28.88
C ILE A 137 -20.66 1.18 -28.36
N GLU A 138 -21.57 2.02 -27.83
CA GLU A 138 -22.96 1.65 -27.47
C GLU A 138 -23.95 2.10 -28.55
#